data_AF-A0A2X3EDS3-F1
#
_entry.id   AF-A0A2X3EDS3-F1
#
_cell.length_a   1.000
_cell.length_b   1.000
_cell.length_c   1.000
_cell.angle_alpha   90.00
_cell.angle_beta   90.00
_cell.angle_gamma   90.00
#
_symmetry.space_group_name_H-M   'P 1'
#
loop_
_entity.id
_entity.type
_entity.pdbx_description
1 polymer ?
#
loop_
_entity_poly.entity_id
_entity_poly.type
_entity_poly.pdbx_seq_one_letter_code
_entity_poly.pdbx_strand_id
1 'polypeptide(L)'
;MGEPLYEQVVGKVADGKLNRPCRIYAPVGTHETLLAYLVRRLLENGANTSFVNRIADNTLPLDELVADPVSAVENWRSRKARPACRIRKSAAARSLRQRPEQLRRSRSGERAPSGLPLLFPAQQRAA
;
A
#
# COMPACT_ATOMS: atom_id res chain seq x y z
N MET A 1 -27.32 -0.37 -12.98
CA MET A 1 -25.84 -0.48 -12.91
C MET A 1 -25.23 -0.90 -14.24
N GLY A 2 -25.62 -2.06 -14.80
CA GLY A 2 -25.02 -2.59 -16.03
C GLY A 2 -25.81 -2.31 -17.31
N GLU A 3 -27.04 -1.83 -17.19
CA GLU A 3 -27.97 -1.63 -18.30
C GLU A 3 -27.40 -0.72 -19.40
N PRO A 4 -26.81 0.46 -19.10
CA PRO A 4 -26.26 1.34 -20.14
C PRO A 4 -25.10 0.69 -20.93
N LEU A 5 -24.32 -0.17 -20.28
CA LEU A 5 -23.24 -0.91 -20.93
C LEU A 5 -23.81 -2.03 -21.82
N TYR A 6 -24.74 -2.81 -21.28
CA TYR A 6 -25.28 -3.97 -21.99
C TYR A 6 -26.29 -3.61 -23.08
N GLU A 7 -26.84 -2.40 -23.10
CA GLU A 7 -27.61 -1.88 -24.23
C GLU A 7 -26.81 -1.88 -25.54
N GLN A 8 -25.49 -1.66 -25.46
CA GLN A 8 -24.57 -1.73 -26.62
C GLN A 8 -24.19 -3.17 -26.99
N VAL A 9 -24.42 -4.12 -26.08
CA VAL A 9 -24.02 -5.52 -26.25
C VAL A 9 -25.17 -6.39 -26.73
N VAL A 10 -26.38 -6.16 -26.19
CA VAL A 10 -27.57 -6.99 -26.41
C VAL A 10 -28.40 -6.46 -27.57
N GLY A 11 -28.45 -7.22 -28.67
CA GLY A 11 -29.30 -6.97 -29.84
C GLY A 11 -28.58 -7.26 -31.15
N LYS A 12 -29.21 -6.97 -32.29
CA LYS A 12 -28.67 -7.42 -33.59
C LYS A 12 -27.41 -6.65 -33.96
N VAL A 13 -26.52 -7.32 -34.70
CA VAL A 13 -25.30 -6.69 -35.25
C VAL A 13 -25.65 -5.57 -36.24
N ALA A 14 -26.79 -5.70 -36.94
CA ALA A 14 -27.31 -4.66 -37.83
C ALA A 14 -27.59 -3.33 -37.10
N ASP A 15 -27.89 -3.37 -35.81
CA ASP A 15 -28.16 -2.19 -34.97
C ASP A 15 -26.87 -1.66 -34.30
N GLY A 16 -25.69 -2.15 -34.72
CA GLY A 16 -24.39 -1.78 -34.14
C GLY A 16 -24.05 -2.47 -32.82
N LYS A 17 -24.76 -3.56 -32.46
CA LYS A 17 -24.59 -4.27 -31.19
C LYS A 17 -23.81 -5.58 -31.34
N LEU A 18 -23.38 -6.18 -30.22
CA LEU A 18 -22.54 -7.39 -30.23
C LEU A 18 -23.31 -8.72 -30.32
N ASN A 19 -24.65 -8.69 -30.33
CA ASN A 19 -25.52 -9.88 -30.36
C ASN A 19 -25.14 -10.95 -29.33
N ARG A 20 -24.81 -10.51 -28.10
CA ARG A 20 -24.54 -11.41 -26.97
C ARG A 20 -25.67 -11.31 -25.95
N PRO A 21 -26.22 -12.44 -25.48
CA PRO A 21 -27.25 -12.40 -24.45
C PRO A 21 -26.65 -11.96 -23.11
N CYS A 22 -27.38 -11.12 -22.38
CA CYS A 22 -27.07 -10.74 -21.00
C CYS A 22 -28.24 -11.14 -20.09
N ARG A 23 -27.93 -11.65 -18.89
CA ARG A 23 -28.93 -11.99 -17.87
C ARG A 23 -28.87 -10.94 -16.78
N ILE A 24 -30.00 -10.29 -16.53
CA ILE A 24 -30.12 -9.25 -15.50
C ILE A 24 -30.34 -9.93 -14.15
N TYR A 25 -29.49 -9.61 -13.18
CA TYR A 25 -29.69 -10.01 -11.79
C TYR A 25 -30.67 -9.04 -11.12
N ALA A 26 -31.86 -9.54 -10.78
CA ALA A 26 -32.94 -8.77 -10.18
C ALA A 26 -33.16 -9.20 -8.72
N PRO A 27 -32.56 -8.50 -7.74
CA PRO A 27 -32.80 -8.79 -6.33
C PRO A 27 -34.23 -8.37 -5.94
N VAL A 28 -34.95 -9.27 -5.27
CA VAL A 28 -36.33 -9.06 -4.81
C VAL A 28 -36.41 -9.33 -3.31
N GLY A 29 -36.93 -8.38 -2.53
CA GLY A 29 -37.06 -8.51 -1.08
C GLY A 29 -37.53 -7.21 -0.41
N THR A 30 -37.84 -7.30 0.88
CA THR A 30 -38.15 -6.13 1.72
C THR A 30 -36.87 -5.42 2.16
N HIS A 31 -36.98 -4.19 2.69
CA HIS A 31 -35.83 -3.38 3.11
C HIS A 31 -34.93 -4.12 4.12
N GLU A 32 -35.50 -4.86 5.07
CA GLU A 32 -34.76 -5.63 6.08
C GLU A 32 -33.85 -6.69 5.45
N THR A 33 -34.33 -7.38 4.42
CA THR A 33 -33.56 -8.42 3.70
C THR A 33 -32.53 -7.84 2.73
N LEU A 34 -32.75 -6.61 2.24
CA LEU A 34 -31.91 -5.99 1.21
C LEU A 34 -30.73 -5.20 1.79
N LEU A 35 -30.74 -4.84 3.08
CA LEU A 35 -29.70 -4.02 3.71
C LEU A 35 -28.30 -4.61 3.53
N ALA A 36 -28.14 -5.91 3.80
CA ALA A 36 -26.86 -6.58 3.63
C ALA A 36 -26.40 -6.60 2.16
N TYR A 37 -27.34 -6.73 1.22
CA TYR A 37 -27.05 -6.67 -0.20
C TYR A 37 -26.66 -5.25 -0.64
N LEU A 38 -27.35 -4.23 -0.12
CA LEU A 38 -27.07 -2.83 -0.41
C LEU A 38 -25.66 -2.44 0.03
N VAL A 39 -25.23 -2.81 1.25
CA VAL A 39 -23.87 -2.52 1.73
C VAL A 39 -22.82 -3.12 0.78
N ARG A 40 -23.02 -4.36 0.31
CA ARG A 40 -22.13 -4.98 -0.67
C ARG A 40 -22.09 -4.19 -1.98
N ARG A 41 -23.26 -3.72 -2.45
CA ARG A 41 -23.33 -2.90 -3.67
C ARG A 41 -22.62 -1.57 -3.51
N LEU A 42 -22.75 -0.92 -2.36
CA LEU A 42 -22.08 0.35 -2.08
C LEU A 42 -20.56 0.18 -2.04
N LEU A 43 -20.05 -0.86 -1.39
CA LEU A 43 -18.61 -1.12 -1.33
C LEU A 43 -18.03 -1.44 -2.70
N GLU A 44 -18.73 -2.24 -3.51
CA GLU A 44 -18.26 -2.58 -4.84
C GLU A 44 -18.30 -1.39 -5.80
N ASN A 45 -19.28 -0.50 -5.66
CA ASN A 45 -19.46 0.65 -6.56
C ASN A 45 -18.68 1.89 -6.12
N GLY A 46 -18.43 2.05 -4.83
CA GLY A 46 -17.74 3.22 -4.26
C GLY A 46 -16.24 3.03 -4.08
N ALA A 47 -15.71 1.84 -4.34
CA ALA A 47 -14.26 1.62 -4.30
C ALA A 47 -13.58 2.34 -5.47
N ASN A 48 -12.48 3.05 -5.19
CA ASN A 48 -11.67 3.73 -6.22
C ASN A 48 -11.09 2.77 -7.28
N THR A 49 -10.96 1.49 -6.94
CA THR A 49 -10.53 0.43 -7.86
C THR A 49 -11.66 -0.11 -8.73
N SER A 50 -12.92 0.29 -8.46
CA SER A 50 -14.09 -0.14 -9.22
C SER A 50 -14.15 0.58 -10.56
N PHE A 51 -14.39 -0.18 -11.62
CA PHE A 51 -14.61 0.38 -12.95
C PHE A 51 -15.77 1.37 -12.97
N VAL A 52 -16.87 1.05 -12.28
CA VAL A 52 -18.07 1.92 -12.23
C VAL A 52 -17.81 3.23 -11.49
N ASN A 53 -16.91 3.23 -10.50
CA ASN A 53 -16.49 4.47 -9.85
C ASN A 53 -15.58 5.30 -10.76
N ARG A 54 -14.60 4.64 -11.41
CA ARG A 54 -13.61 5.31 -12.26
C ARG A 54 -14.20 5.90 -13.55
N ILE A 55 -15.23 5.27 -14.13
CA ILE A 55 -15.90 5.80 -15.32
C ILE A 55 -16.70 7.08 -15.04
N ALA A 56 -17.10 7.31 -13.78
CA ALA A 56 -17.77 8.55 -13.38
C ALA A 56 -16.79 9.74 -13.27
N ASP A 57 -15.49 9.47 -13.18
CA ASP A 57 -14.45 10.48 -13.09
C ASP A 57 -13.97 10.90 -14.49
N ASN A 58 -14.36 12.11 -14.91
CA ASN A 58 -13.98 12.67 -16.21
C ASN A 58 -12.50 13.10 -16.30
N THR A 59 -11.75 13.08 -15.18
CA THR A 59 -10.33 13.45 -15.18
C THR A 59 -9.43 12.28 -15.56
N LEU A 60 -9.94 11.05 -15.50
CA LEU A 60 -9.20 9.85 -15.88
C LEU A 60 -9.27 9.61 -17.39
N PRO A 61 -8.12 9.40 -18.06
CA PRO A 61 -8.11 9.08 -19.48
C PRO A 61 -8.69 7.68 -19.72
N LEU A 62 -9.43 7.53 -20.83
CA LEU A 62 -10.07 6.26 -21.21
C LEU A 62 -9.05 5.12 -21.36
N ASP A 63 -7.86 5.39 -21.90
CA ASP A 63 -6.80 4.40 -22.08
C ASP A 63 -6.33 3.78 -20.75
N GLU A 64 -6.37 4.55 -19.65
CA GLU A 64 -6.03 4.04 -18.31
C GLU A 64 -7.20 3.25 -17.68
N LEU A 65 -8.43 3.56 -18.08
CA LEU A 65 -9.61 2.85 -17.62
C LEU A 65 -9.70 1.45 -18.23
N VAL A 66 -9.37 1.30 -19.53
CA VAL A 66 -9.41 0.03 -20.27
C VAL A 66 -8.04 -0.63 -20.43
N ALA A 67 -7.05 -0.19 -19.64
CA ALA A 67 -5.71 -0.77 -19.66
C ALA A 67 -5.74 -2.28 -19.39
N ASP A 68 -4.92 -3.03 -20.14
CA ASP A 68 -4.84 -4.48 -20.01
C ASP A 68 -4.27 -4.90 -18.64
N PRO A 69 -5.02 -5.68 -17.83
CA PRO A 69 -4.54 -6.14 -16.53
C PRO A 69 -3.33 -7.08 -16.63
N VAL A 70 -3.16 -7.83 -17.72
CA VAL A 70 -2.02 -8.74 -17.89
C VAL A 70 -0.73 -7.94 -18.03
N SER A 71 -0.71 -6.99 -18.96
CA SER A 71 0.38 -6.03 -19.14
C SER A 71 0.70 -5.26 -17.86
N ALA A 72 -0.31 -4.87 -17.09
CA ALA A 72 -0.10 -4.23 -15.78
C ALA A 72 0.67 -5.17 -14.82
N VAL A 73 0.24 -6.42 -14.66
CA VAL A 73 0.89 -7.39 -13.77
C VAL A 73 2.33 -7.70 -14.21
N GLU A 74 2.59 -7.82 -15.51
CA GLU A 74 3.93 -8.03 -16.06
C GLU A 74 4.88 -6.86 -15.74
N ASN A 75 4.40 -5.62 -15.91
CA ASN A 75 5.14 -4.42 -15.53
C ASN A 75 5.41 -4.35 -14.03
N TRP A 76 4.48 -4.82 -13.20
CA TRP A 76 4.68 -4.92 -11.75
C TRP A 76 5.74 -5.98 -11.39
N ARG A 77 5.75 -7.12 -12.08
CA ARG A 77 6.75 -8.19 -11.90
C ARG A 77 8.15 -7.75 -12.33
N SER A 78 8.28 -7.10 -13.48
CA SER A 78 9.58 -6.61 -13.96
C SER A 78 10.19 -5.54 -13.04
N ARG A 79 9.35 -4.71 -12.40
CA ARG A 79 9.78 -3.74 -11.37
C ARG A 79 10.26 -4.41 -10.08
N LYS A 80 9.60 -5.46 -9.60
CA LYS A 80 10.00 -6.23 -8.40
C LYS A 80 11.17 -7.18 -8.63
N ALA A 81 11.36 -7.66 -9.86
CA ALA A 81 12.49 -8.52 -10.23
C ALA A 81 13.84 -7.77 -10.24
N ARG A 82 13.84 -6.43 -10.20
CA ARG A 82 15.04 -5.65 -9.88
C ARG A 82 15.29 -5.82 -8.38
N PRO A 83 16.42 -6.41 -7.94
CA PRO A 83 16.76 -6.45 -6.53
C PRO A 83 17.09 -5.03 -6.08
N ALA A 84 16.06 -4.30 -5.65
CA ALA A 84 16.21 -3.04 -4.96
C ALA A 84 16.70 -3.37 -3.54
N CYS A 85 18.00 -3.63 -3.42
CA CYS A 85 18.89 -3.08 -2.39
C CYS A 85 20.26 -3.76 -2.47
N ARG A 86 21.13 -3.32 -3.39
CA ARG A 86 22.58 -3.47 -3.16
C ARG A 86 22.95 -2.33 -2.22
N ILE A 87 22.79 -2.54 -0.90
CA ILE A 87 23.35 -1.62 0.09
C ILE A 87 24.82 -1.44 -0.26
N ARG A 88 25.19 -0.31 -0.87
CA ARG A 88 26.59 0.08 -1.00
C ARG A 88 27.05 0.34 0.43
N LYS A 89 27.72 -0.64 1.06
CA LYS A 89 28.51 -0.36 2.25
C LYS A 89 29.50 0.71 1.83
N SER A 90 29.30 1.94 2.30
CA SER A 90 30.21 3.04 2.01
C SER A 90 31.60 2.65 2.52
N ALA A 91 32.63 2.94 1.72
CA ALA A 91 34.02 2.67 2.08
C ALA A 91 34.43 3.35 3.42
N ALA A 92 33.67 4.35 3.86
CA ALA A 92 33.81 5.03 5.15
C ALA A 92 33.63 4.11 6.38
N ALA A 93 32.92 2.98 6.25
CA ALA A 93 32.78 2.03 7.37
C ALA A 93 34.03 1.17 7.63
N ARG A 94 35.05 1.23 6.76
CA ARG A 94 36.29 0.47 6.91
C ARG A 94 37.37 1.23 7.70
N SER A 95 37.32 2.56 7.76
CA SER A 95 38.34 3.39 8.43
C SER A 95 38.17 3.50 9.95
N LEU A 96 36.99 3.18 10.51
CA LEU A 96 36.73 3.24 11.95
C LEU A 96 37.16 2.00 12.75
N ARG A 97 37.72 0.96 12.10
CA ARG A 97 38.28 -0.22 12.80
C ARG A 97 39.76 -0.11 13.14
N GLN A 98 40.45 0.98 12.76
CA GLN A 98 41.90 1.14 12.93
C GLN A 98 42.29 2.30 13.85
N ARG A 99 41.61 2.48 14.99
CA ARG A 99 42.17 3.30 16.08
C ARG A 99 42.14 2.57 17.41
N PRO A 100 43.10 1.69 17.70
CA PRO A 100 43.46 1.39 19.08
C PRO A 100 44.55 2.37 19.56
N GLU A 101 44.60 2.60 20.88
CA GLU A 101 45.76 3.06 21.67
C GLU A 101 46.12 4.55 21.84
N GLN A 102 45.60 5.54 21.10
CA GLN A 102 46.07 6.93 21.30
C GLN A 102 45.35 7.75 22.39
N LEU A 103 44.19 7.31 22.90
CA LEU A 103 43.42 8.06 23.92
C LEU A 103 43.68 7.61 25.37
N ARG A 104 44.63 6.69 25.62
CA ARG A 104 44.99 6.25 26.98
C ARG A 104 46.15 7.02 27.62
N ARG A 105 46.92 7.83 26.87
CA ARG A 105 48.11 8.52 27.38
C ARG A 105 47.89 9.95 27.89
N SER A 106 46.72 10.55 27.68
CA SER A 106 46.48 11.97 28.03
C SER A 106 45.73 12.20 29.35
N ARG A 107 45.53 11.18 30.20
CA ARG A 107 44.89 11.34 31.52
C ARG A 107 45.79 11.01 32.71
N SER A 108 47.11 11.19 32.57
CA SER A 108 48.02 11.24 33.72
C SER A 108 48.30 12.71 34.07
N GLY A 109 47.45 13.28 34.92
CA GLY A 109 47.74 14.56 35.57
C GLY A 109 46.56 15.50 35.60
N GLU A 110 45.68 15.36 36.59
CA GLU A 110 45.19 16.50 37.37
C GLU A 110 44.48 15.99 38.62
N ARG A 111 44.88 16.56 39.77
CA ARG A 111 44.53 16.16 41.13
C ARG A 111 43.10 16.59 41.47
N ALA A 112 42.44 15.76 42.27
CA ALA A 112 41.16 16.07 42.92
C ALA A 112 41.25 17.27 43.88
N PRO A 113 40.12 17.92 44.15
CA PRO A 113 39.76 18.12 45.55
C PRO A 113 38.32 17.69 45.89
N SER A 114 38.26 16.84 46.92
CA SER A 114 37.30 16.79 48.04
C SER A 114 35.82 17.14 47.82
N GLY A 115 34.93 16.17 48.04
CA GLY A 115 33.51 16.40 48.34
C GLY A 115 32.59 15.19 48.10
N LEU A 116 32.69 14.15 48.92
CA LEU A 116 31.65 13.11 49.09
C LEU A 116 30.47 13.65 49.94
N PRO A 117 29.29 12.99 50.04
CA PRO A 117 28.84 11.76 49.38
C PRO A 117 27.43 11.77 48.76
N LEU A 118 27.28 10.89 47.77
CA LEU A 118 26.16 9.99 47.42
C LEU A 118 24.84 10.07 48.22
N LEU A 119 23.73 10.19 47.49
CA LEU A 119 22.41 9.67 47.90
C LEU A 119 21.65 9.13 46.67
N PHE A 120 21.68 7.80 46.48
CA PHE A 120 20.73 7.07 45.62
C PHE A 120 19.70 6.39 46.53
N PRO A 121 18.39 6.39 46.24
CA PRO A 121 17.49 5.37 46.75
C PRO A 121 17.30 4.25 45.73
N ALA A 122 17.33 3.04 46.29
CA ALA A 122 17.27 1.75 45.66
C ALA A 122 15.85 1.35 45.22
N GLN A 123 15.82 0.36 44.32
CA GLN A 123 14.67 -0.47 43.96
C GLN A 123 13.85 -0.92 45.17
N GLN A 124 12.52 -0.84 45.06
CA GLN A 124 11.60 -1.66 45.85
C GLN A 124 11.14 -2.87 45.01
N ARG A 125 11.49 -4.05 45.50
CA ARG A 125 10.95 -5.37 45.17
C ARG A 125 10.37 -5.95 46.48
N ALA A 126 9.35 -6.80 46.34
CA ALA A 126 8.54 -7.47 47.38
C ALA A 126 7.50 -6.54 48.04
N ALA A 127 6.24 -6.95 48.22
CA ALA A 127 5.68 -8.30 48.40
C ALA A 127 4.48 -8.57 47.49
#